data_AF-A0A2G2ZBK6-F1
#
_entry.id   AF-A0A2G2ZBK6-F1
#
_cell.length_a   1.000
_cell.length_b   1.000
_cell.length_c   1.000
_cell.angle_alpha   90.00
_cell.angle_beta   90.00
_cell.angle_gamma   90.00
#
_symmetry.space_group_name_H-M   'P 1'
#
loop_
_entity.id
_entity.type
_entity.pdbx_description
1 polymer ?
#
loop_
_entity_poly.entity_id
_entity_poly.type
_entity_poly.pdbx_seq_one_letter_code
_entity_poly.pdbx_strand_id
1 'polypeptide(L)'
;MASSSRLILFSTLVSLISFYLSSTLGDQNTLQTYIIHVSLPTSEVNLESYYRSFLPVDDDLTPSSQLIHSYRHVISGFAARLTHDELQEMEKKEGFITTKPQKMLAFHTTHTPNFLGLQQNGGFWQESNYGKDVIIGLWDSGITPDHPSFHDNNMPPLPAKWKGKCEFTGSVICNNKLSVQGTYWAVAQVIHHLVIRAMEHTSSTSTGNFVDRANIFGNAKGTSAGMAPFAHIAMYKVCTEGGCEEDDMWLRLKLPFMMV
;
A
#
# COMPACT_ATOMS: atom_id res chain seq x y z
N MET A 1 -11.29 33.22 -55.17
CA MET A 1 -11.41 32.09 -54.23
C MET A 1 -10.11 31.77 -53.48
N ALA A 2 -8.97 31.53 -54.15
CA ALA A 2 -7.72 31.08 -53.49
C ALA A 2 -7.21 31.89 -52.28
N SER A 3 -7.44 33.21 -52.22
CA SER A 3 -7.02 34.05 -51.07
C SER A 3 -7.77 33.70 -49.77
N SER A 4 -9.09 33.50 -49.86
CA SER A 4 -9.93 33.17 -48.70
C SER A 4 -9.55 31.81 -48.08
N SER A 5 -9.26 30.81 -48.92
CA SER A 5 -8.83 29.48 -48.46
C SER A 5 -7.51 29.53 -47.66
N ARG A 6 -6.57 30.41 -48.02
CA ARG A 6 -5.31 30.58 -47.27
C ARG A 6 -5.53 31.24 -45.91
N LEU A 7 -6.46 32.19 -45.83
CA LEU A 7 -6.81 32.89 -44.58
C LEU A 7 -7.49 31.94 -43.57
N ILE A 8 -8.38 31.08 -44.07
CA ILE A 8 -9.04 30.04 -43.26
C ILE A 8 -8.00 29.04 -42.72
N LEU A 9 -7.11 28.53 -43.57
CA LEU A 9 -6.07 27.56 -43.16
C LEU A 9 -5.15 28.12 -42.07
N PHE A 10 -4.76 29.40 -42.19
CA PHE A 10 -3.94 30.10 -41.21
C PHE A 10 -4.67 30.27 -39.87
N SER A 11 -5.95 30.68 -39.91
CA SER A 11 -6.80 30.80 -38.72
C SER A 11 -6.92 29.47 -37.96
N THR A 12 -7.22 28.37 -38.67
CA THR A 12 -7.31 27.04 -38.05
C THR A 12 -5.99 26.56 -37.46
N LEU A 13 -4.86 26.87 -38.11
CA LEU A 13 -3.54 26.49 -37.61
C LEU A 13 -3.20 27.26 -36.32
N VAL A 14 -3.48 28.57 -36.28
CA VAL A 14 -3.29 29.38 -35.06
C VAL A 14 -4.18 28.88 -33.92
N SER A 15 -5.47 28.60 -34.17
CA SER A 15 -6.37 28.05 -33.15
C SER A 15 -5.89 26.69 -32.61
N LEU A 16 -5.39 25.80 -33.48
CA LEU A 16 -4.81 24.53 -33.06
C LEU A 16 -3.56 24.74 -32.20
N ILE A 17 -2.64 25.63 -32.60
CA ILE A 17 -1.43 25.94 -31.82
C ILE A 17 -1.80 26.51 -30.45
N SER A 18 -2.76 27.43 -30.36
CA SER A 18 -3.25 27.96 -29.09
C SER A 18 -3.85 26.87 -28.20
N PHE A 19 -4.64 25.95 -28.76
CA PHE A 19 -5.25 24.85 -27.99
C PHE A 19 -4.20 23.84 -27.50
N TYR A 20 -3.16 23.57 -28.29
CA TYR A 20 -2.00 22.77 -27.87
C TYR A 20 -1.17 23.49 -26.80
N LEU A 21 -1.00 24.81 -26.87
CA LEU A 21 -0.25 25.56 -25.86
C LEU A 21 -0.99 25.56 -24.52
N SER A 22 -2.31 25.78 -24.53
CA SER A 22 -3.18 25.71 -23.35
C SER A 22 -3.30 24.30 -22.75
N SER A 23 -3.12 23.23 -23.52
CA SER A 23 -3.09 21.86 -22.97
C SER A 23 -1.72 21.42 -22.46
N THR A 24 -0.64 22.08 -22.89
CA THR A 24 0.72 21.86 -22.33
C THR A 24 1.04 22.69 -21.10
N LEU A 25 0.40 23.85 -20.94
CA LEU A 25 0.35 24.59 -19.66
C LEU A 25 -0.63 23.89 -18.71
N GLY A 26 -0.19 22.77 -18.14
CA GLY A 26 -0.89 22.14 -17.03
C GLY A 26 -1.05 23.12 -15.87
N ASP A 27 -2.19 23.07 -15.19
CA ASP A 27 -2.55 24.01 -14.13
C ASP A 27 -1.56 23.93 -12.95
N GLN A 28 -0.61 24.87 -12.90
CA GLN A 28 0.49 24.91 -11.93
C GLN A 28 0.00 24.97 -10.47
N ASN A 29 -1.23 25.45 -10.27
CA ASN A 29 -1.88 25.60 -8.98
C ASN A 29 -2.53 24.30 -8.45
N THR A 30 -2.39 23.18 -9.15
CA THR A 30 -2.94 21.89 -8.68
C THR A 30 -2.06 21.25 -7.61
N LEU A 31 -2.61 21.06 -6.41
CA LEU A 31 -1.97 20.31 -5.33
C LEU A 31 -1.84 18.82 -5.70
N GLN A 32 -0.61 18.31 -5.71
CA GLN A 32 -0.28 16.89 -5.93
C GLN A 32 0.50 16.33 -4.74
N THR A 33 0.37 15.03 -4.46
CA THR A 33 1.16 14.38 -3.41
C THR A 33 2.54 13.99 -3.95
N TYR A 34 3.57 14.43 -3.24
CA TYR A 34 4.97 14.07 -3.49
C TYR A 34 5.55 13.30 -2.31
N ILE A 35 6.50 12.41 -2.61
CA ILE A 35 7.37 11.76 -1.62
C ILE A 35 8.72 12.47 -1.70
N ILE A 36 9.05 13.22 -0.65
CA ILE A 36 10.25 14.06 -0.55
C ILE A 36 11.27 13.38 0.34
N HIS A 37 12.51 13.27 -0.15
CA HIS A 37 13.65 12.78 0.60
C HIS A 37 14.53 13.95 1.04
N VAL A 38 14.91 13.96 2.31
CA VAL A 38 15.79 14.98 2.91
C VAL A 38 16.88 14.34 3.77
N SER A 39 18.00 15.04 3.93
CA SER A 39 19.05 14.67 4.87
C SER A 39 18.53 14.68 6.30
N LEU A 40 18.95 13.73 7.15
CA LEU A 40 18.66 13.85 8.57
C LEU A 40 19.52 14.96 9.20
N PRO A 41 18.97 15.74 10.16
CA PRO A 41 19.77 16.69 10.92
C PRO A 41 20.83 15.96 11.74
N THR A 42 22.02 16.56 11.84
CA THR A 42 23.18 15.99 12.56
C THR A 42 23.09 16.12 14.08
N SER A 43 22.14 16.92 14.58
CA SER A 43 21.83 17.11 15.99
C SER A 43 20.46 16.53 16.35
N GLU A 44 20.18 16.32 17.64
CA GLU A 44 18.86 15.89 18.13
C GLU A 44 17.81 17.01 17.99
N VAL A 45 17.33 17.22 16.78
CA VAL A 45 16.22 18.13 16.46
C VAL A 45 14.90 17.35 16.49
N ASN A 46 13.80 18.01 16.86
CA ASN A 46 12.47 17.47 16.62
C ASN A 46 12.27 17.26 15.10
N LEU A 47 12.25 15.99 14.67
CA LEU A 47 12.23 15.62 13.25
C LEU A 47 10.96 16.10 12.54
N GLU A 48 9.82 16.17 13.24
CA GLU A 48 8.59 16.70 12.67
C GLU A 48 8.72 18.21 12.42
N SER A 49 9.30 18.95 13.37
CA SER A 49 9.59 20.38 13.18
C SER A 49 10.61 20.62 12.06
N TYR A 50 11.58 19.72 11.89
CA TYR A 50 12.55 19.78 10.80
C TYR A 50 11.90 19.53 9.43
N TYR A 51 11.01 18.55 9.31
CA TYR A 51 10.28 18.33 8.05
C TYR A 51 9.29 19.46 7.76
N ARG A 52 8.65 20.03 8.79
CA ARG A 52 7.75 21.18 8.62
C ARG A 52 8.45 22.44 8.12
N SER A 53 9.76 22.65 8.36
CA SER A 53 10.47 23.82 7.81
C SER A 53 10.71 23.73 6.29
N PHE A 54 10.54 22.55 5.67
CA PHE A 54 10.55 22.42 4.21
C PHE A 54 9.24 22.90 3.57
N LEU A 55 8.13 22.88 4.30
CA LEU A 55 6.82 23.28 3.78
C LEU A 55 6.70 24.81 3.60
N PRO A 56 5.71 25.28 2.81
CA PRO A 56 5.28 26.67 2.77
C PRO A 56 4.77 27.16 4.14
N VAL A 57 4.85 28.47 4.35
CA VAL A 57 4.17 29.15 5.47
C VAL A 57 2.92 29.78 4.88
N ASP A 58 1.79 29.09 5.02
CA ASP A 58 0.49 29.55 4.51
C ASP A 58 -0.21 30.41 5.59
N ASP A 59 -0.71 31.59 5.20
CA ASP A 59 -1.23 32.60 6.14
C ASP A 59 -2.64 32.27 6.67
N ASP A 60 -3.39 31.40 5.97
CA ASP A 60 -4.79 31.07 6.29
C ASP A 60 -5.07 29.54 6.36
N LEU A 61 -4.02 28.72 6.18
CA LEU A 61 -4.05 27.29 6.46
C LEU A 61 -2.91 26.94 7.41
N THR A 62 -3.24 26.40 8.59
CA THR A 62 -2.21 25.92 9.51
C THR A 62 -1.29 24.91 8.79
N PRO A 63 0.06 24.96 8.97
CA PRO A 63 1.02 24.03 8.34
C PRO A 63 0.83 22.52 8.62
N SER A 64 -0.27 22.15 9.28
CA SER A 64 -0.74 20.78 9.52
C SER A 64 -1.49 20.14 8.36
N SER A 65 -2.02 20.90 7.38
CA SER A 65 -2.90 20.36 6.33
C SER A 65 -2.17 19.74 5.13
N GLN A 66 -0.93 20.18 4.84
CA GLN A 66 -0.14 19.71 3.70
C GLN A 66 0.76 18.51 4.01
N LEU A 67 1.20 18.32 5.27
CA LEU A 67 2.03 17.18 5.67
C LEU A 67 1.17 15.92 5.87
N ILE A 68 1.38 14.90 5.04
CA ILE A 68 0.63 13.64 5.12
C ILE A 68 1.34 12.66 6.06
N HIS A 69 2.58 12.30 5.75
CA HIS A 69 3.37 11.30 6.49
C HIS A 69 4.79 11.77 6.75
N SER A 70 5.40 11.27 7.83
CA SER A 70 6.81 11.47 8.13
C SER A 70 7.57 10.14 8.20
N TYR A 71 8.69 10.06 7.50
CA TYR A 71 9.52 8.86 7.41
C TYR A 71 10.84 9.07 8.15
N ARG A 72 11.32 8.02 8.83
CA ARG A 72 12.57 8.08 9.61
C ARG A 72 13.47 6.85 9.46
N HIS A 73 12.87 5.67 9.31
CA HIS A 73 13.58 4.41 9.53
C HIS A 73 14.16 3.80 8.27
N VAL A 74 13.33 3.64 7.22
CA VAL A 74 13.78 3.01 5.95
C VAL A 74 14.12 4.06 4.90
N ILE A 75 13.45 5.21 4.95
CA ILE A 75 13.79 6.42 4.19
C ILE A 75 13.74 7.63 5.13
N SER A 76 14.59 8.62 4.86
CA SER A 76 14.56 9.93 5.53
C SER A 76 13.85 10.92 4.61
N GLY A 77 12.78 11.55 5.08
CA GLY A 77 11.84 12.23 4.21
C GLY A 77 10.42 12.31 4.77
N PHE A 78 9.51 12.83 3.96
CA PHE A 78 8.08 12.99 4.28
C PHE A 78 7.24 12.96 2.99
N ALA A 79 5.93 12.71 3.13
CA ALA A 79 4.98 12.89 2.05
C ALA A 79 4.16 14.17 2.31
N ALA A 80 3.98 14.98 1.27
CA ALA A 80 3.24 16.24 1.36
C ALA A 80 2.46 16.55 0.08
N ARG A 81 1.35 17.29 0.23
CA ARG A 81 0.61 17.89 -0.88
C ARG A 81 1.16 19.27 -1.18
N LEU A 82 1.64 19.47 -2.40
CA LEU A 82 2.28 20.70 -2.89
C LEU A 82 1.80 21.01 -4.31
N THR A 83 1.75 22.29 -4.66
CA THR A 83 1.72 22.78 -6.04
C THR A 83 3.09 22.60 -6.69
N HIS A 84 3.19 22.82 -8.00
CA HIS A 84 4.48 22.73 -8.68
C HIS A 84 5.45 23.82 -8.22
N ASP A 85 4.94 25.03 -7.96
CA ASP A 85 5.75 26.19 -7.59
C ASP A 85 6.25 26.08 -6.13
N GLU A 86 5.40 25.61 -5.20
CA GLU A 86 5.82 25.28 -3.82
C GLU A 86 6.91 24.19 -3.79
N LEU A 87 6.82 23.20 -4.69
CA LEU A 87 7.86 22.18 -4.82
C LEU A 87 9.18 22.79 -5.31
N GLN A 88 9.15 23.63 -6.35
CA GLN A 88 10.37 24.30 -6.85
C GLN A 88 11.05 25.17 -5.78
N GLU A 89 10.30 25.84 -4.90
CA GLU A 89 10.90 26.56 -3.77
C GLU A 89 11.43 25.62 -2.67
N MET A 90 10.80 24.46 -2.47
CA MET A 90 11.29 23.43 -1.53
C MET A 90 12.61 22.79 -2.01
N GLU A 91 12.78 22.53 -3.30
CA GLU A 91 13.99 21.93 -3.89
C GLU A 91 15.26 22.77 -3.65
N LYS A 92 15.10 24.08 -3.38
CA LYS A 92 16.20 25.00 -3.08
C LYS A 92 16.64 24.98 -1.60
N LYS A 93 15.89 24.33 -0.71
CA LYS A 93 16.16 24.33 0.74
C LYS A 93 17.31 23.39 1.09
N GLU A 94 18.19 23.84 1.99
CA GLU A 94 19.32 23.04 2.46
C GLU A 94 18.83 21.73 3.10
N GLY A 95 19.43 20.61 2.65
CA GLY A 95 19.05 19.27 3.09
C GLY A 95 18.00 18.57 2.21
N PHE A 96 17.43 19.23 1.20
CA PHE A 96 16.70 18.52 0.15
C PHE A 96 17.62 17.56 -0.62
N ILE A 97 17.13 16.36 -0.95
CA ILE A 97 17.88 15.35 -1.72
C ILE A 97 17.19 15.03 -3.05
N THR A 98 15.93 14.62 -2.99
CA THR A 98 15.15 14.26 -4.20
C THR A 98 13.66 14.22 -3.89
N THR A 99 12.83 14.39 -4.92
CA THR A 99 11.37 14.28 -4.85
C THR A 99 10.88 13.33 -5.95
N LYS A 100 9.70 12.75 -5.74
CA LYS A 100 8.96 12.04 -6.79
C LYS A 100 7.45 12.23 -6.57
N PRO A 101 6.64 12.35 -7.63
CA PRO A 101 5.19 12.31 -7.50
C PRO A 101 4.76 10.90 -7.04
N GLN A 102 3.76 10.86 -6.15
CA GLN A 102 3.13 9.61 -5.72
C GLN A 102 2.52 8.86 -6.92
N LYS A 103 2.60 7.53 -6.90
CA LYS A 103 1.99 6.66 -7.90
C LYS A 103 1.01 5.68 -7.25
N MET A 104 -0.09 5.41 -7.94
CA MET A 104 -0.96 4.29 -7.59
C MET A 104 -0.35 3.00 -8.12
N LEU A 105 -0.18 2.01 -7.25
CA LEU A 105 0.35 0.70 -7.62
C LEU A 105 -0.78 -0.28 -7.96
N ALA A 106 -0.55 -1.12 -8.97
CA ALA A 106 -1.51 -2.12 -9.44
C ALA A 106 -1.28 -3.51 -8.81
N PHE A 107 -2.37 -4.24 -8.59
CA PHE A 107 -2.35 -5.56 -7.97
C PHE A 107 -1.78 -6.64 -8.90
N HIS A 108 -1.00 -7.58 -8.34
CA HIS A 108 -0.43 -8.73 -9.05
C HIS A 108 -0.59 -9.99 -8.21
N THR A 109 -1.19 -11.06 -8.74
CA THR A 109 -1.42 -12.34 -8.02
C THR A 109 -1.22 -13.56 -8.94
N THR A 110 -0.74 -14.69 -8.39
CA THR A 110 -0.47 -15.93 -9.15
C THR A 110 -0.77 -17.22 -8.36
N HIS A 111 -0.94 -18.33 -9.09
CA HIS A 111 -1.34 -19.69 -8.66
C HIS A 111 -0.13 -20.67 -8.76
N THR A 112 0.03 -21.78 -8.03
CA THR A 112 -0.62 -22.37 -6.82
C THR A 112 0.34 -23.44 -6.24
N PRO A 113 0.28 -23.86 -4.96
CA PRO A 113 1.33 -24.71 -4.35
C PRO A 113 1.57 -26.05 -5.08
N ASN A 114 0.49 -26.72 -5.53
CA ASN A 114 0.57 -28.02 -6.21
C ASN A 114 1.38 -27.96 -7.53
N PHE A 115 1.38 -26.81 -8.22
CA PHE A 115 2.16 -26.62 -9.45
C PHE A 115 3.67 -26.65 -9.17
N LEU A 116 4.07 -26.26 -7.96
CA LEU A 116 5.46 -26.29 -7.48
C LEU A 116 5.84 -27.62 -6.81
N GLY A 117 4.98 -28.64 -6.88
CA GLY A 117 5.23 -29.95 -6.27
C GLY A 117 5.17 -29.96 -4.74
N LEU A 118 4.61 -28.92 -4.11
CA LEU A 118 4.42 -28.88 -2.65
C LEU A 118 3.30 -29.87 -2.27
N GLN A 119 3.61 -30.82 -1.38
CA GLN A 119 2.71 -31.91 -0.99
C GLN A 119 2.53 -31.95 0.52
N GLN A 120 1.29 -32.15 0.98
CA GLN A 120 1.00 -32.33 2.39
C GLN A 120 1.63 -33.63 2.90
N ASN A 121 2.33 -33.55 4.04
CA ASN A 121 3.07 -34.66 4.66
C ASN A 121 4.30 -35.16 3.89
N GLY A 122 4.93 -34.32 3.06
CA GLY A 122 6.20 -34.66 2.41
C GLY A 122 6.94 -33.47 1.78
N GLY A 123 8.16 -33.75 1.28
CA GLY A 123 8.99 -32.79 0.54
C GLY A 123 9.31 -31.50 1.30
N PHE A 124 9.49 -30.41 0.54
CA PHE A 124 9.93 -29.10 1.08
C PHE A 124 9.03 -28.56 2.20
N TRP A 125 7.73 -28.84 2.19
CA TRP A 125 6.83 -28.43 3.28
C TRP A 125 7.15 -29.11 4.62
N GLN A 126 7.57 -30.38 4.60
CA GLN A 126 8.01 -31.06 5.81
C GLN A 126 9.36 -30.52 6.30
N GLU A 127 10.30 -30.25 5.39
CA GLU A 127 11.62 -29.68 5.69
C GLU A 127 11.54 -28.25 6.24
N SER A 128 10.67 -27.41 5.67
CA SER A 128 10.40 -26.04 6.12
C SER A 128 9.37 -25.95 7.26
N ASN A 129 8.91 -27.08 7.80
CA ASN A 129 7.89 -27.17 8.85
C ASN A 129 6.62 -26.35 8.53
N TYR A 130 6.24 -26.28 7.24
CA TYR A 130 5.10 -25.54 6.69
C TYR A 130 5.08 -24.03 7.03
N GLY A 131 6.23 -23.46 7.38
CA GLY A 131 6.36 -22.07 7.83
C GLY A 131 5.98 -21.81 9.29
N LYS A 132 5.91 -22.82 10.17
CA LYS A 132 5.75 -22.58 11.62
C LYS A 132 6.81 -21.62 12.16
N ASP A 133 6.42 -20.82 13.16
CA ASP A 133 7.23 -19.76 13.79
C ASP A 133 7.66 -18.60 12.85
N VAL A 134 7.23 -18.64 11.58
CA VAL A 134 7.35 -17.54 10.61
C VAL A 134 6.10 -16.68 10.65
N ILE A 135 6.28 -15.37 10.57
CA ILE A 135 5.19 -14.38 10.49
C ILE A 135 5.35 -13.64 9.17
N ILE A 136 4.36 -13.76 8.29
CA ILE A 136 4.36 -13.14 6.97
C ILE A 136 3.52 -11.85 7.05
N GLY A 137 4.19 -10.72 6.84
CA GLY A 137 3.53 -9.42 6.72
C GLY A 137 2.93 -9.25 5.33
N LEU A 138 1.65 -8.89 5.24
CA LEU A 138 0.96 -8.64 3.97
C LEU A 138 0.35 -7.25 3.95
N TRP A 139 0.56 -6.55 2.84
CA TRP A 139 0.14 -5.17 2.60
C TRP A 139 -0.86 -5.16 1.48
N ASP A 140 -2.12 -4.95 1.84
CA ASP A 140 -3.25 -5.32 0.99
C ASP A 140 -4.45 -4.39 1.29
N SER A 141 -5.60 -4.67 0.70
CA SER A 141 -6.91 -4.08 0.98
C SER A 141 -7.53 -4.54 2.32
N GLY A 142 -6.98 -5.60 2.93
CA GLY A 142 -7.43 -6.15 4.22
C GLY A 142 -7.56 -7.67 4.20
N ILE A 143 -8.37 -8.21 5.11
CA ILE A 143 -8.61 -9.65 5.26
C ILE A 143 -10.01 -9.90 5.84
N THR A 144 -10.65 -11.01 5.46
CA THR A 144 -11.92 -11.50 6.00
C THR A 144 -11.64 -12.48 7.15
N PRO A 145 -11.69 -12.07 8.43
CA PRO A 145 -11.08 -12.86 9.51
C PRO A 145 -11.81 -14.17 9.84
N ASP A 146 -13.09 -14.26 9.47
CA ASP A 146 -13.97 -15.43 9.63
C ASP A 146 -13.91 -16.42 8.46
N HIS A 147 -13.13 -16.15 7.41
CA HIS A 147 -13.01 -17.06 6.28
C HIS A 147 -12.24 -18.34 6.65
N PRO A 148 -12.66 -19.55 6.18
CA PRO A 148 -12.07 -20.82 6.57
C PRO A 148 -10.55 -20.94 6.42
N SER A 149 -9.95 -20.27 5.42
CA SER A 149 -8.50 -20.27 5.22
C SER A 149 -7.69 -19.67 6.38
N PHE A 150 -8.33 -18.95 7.31
CA PHE A 150 -7.67 -18.29 8.43
C PHE A 150 -8.01 -18.89 9.80
N HIS A 151 -8.53 -20.12 9.83
CA HIS A 151 -8.64 -20.88 11.07
C HIS A 151 -7.25 -21.22 11.65
N ASP A 152 -7.16 -21.38 12.96
CA ASP A 152 -5.91 -21.65 13.67
C ASP A 152 -5.73 -23.12 14.10
N ASN A 153 -6.55 -24.04 13.58
CA ASN A 153 -6.33 -25.48 13.74
C ASN A 153 -4.88 -25.85 13.35
N ASN A 154 -4.19 -26.56 14.25
CA ASN A 154 -2.79 -26.97 14.15
C ASN A 154 -1.74 -25.83 14.06
N MET A 155 -2.13 -24.58 14.29
CA MET A 155 -1.17 -23.48 14.40
C MET A 155 -0.40 -23.57 15.73
N PRO A 156 0.92 -23.28 15.74
CA PRO A 156 1.64 -22.99 16.97
C PRO A 156 1.09 -21.72 17.64
N PRO A 157 1.35 -21.50 18.95
CA PRO A 157 1.13 -20.18 19.55
C PRO A 157 2.02 -19.13 18.89
N LEU A 158 1.62 -17.86 18.98
CA LEU A 158 2.42 -16.74 18.48
C LEU A 158 3.86 -16.74 19.06
N PRO A 159 4.91 -16.54 18.23
CA PRO A 159 6.29 -16.47 18.71
C PRO A 159 6.47 -15.37 19.74
N ALA A 160 7.12 -15.64 20.87
CA ALA A 160 7.27 -14.68 21.99
C ALA A 160 7.96 -13.34 21.62
N LYS A 161 8.65 -13.28 20.47
CA LYS A 161 9.23 -12.06 19.89
C LYS A 161 8.19 -11.12 19.25
N TRP A 162 6.99 -11.60 18.94
CA TRP A 162 5.91 -10.84 18.33
C TRP A 162 5.34 -9.80 19.30
N LYS A 163 5.11 -8.59 18.80
CA LYS A 163 4.62 -7.43 19.58
C LYS A 163 3.44 -6.70 18.92
N GLY A 164 2.86 -7.27 17.86
CA GLY A 164 1.73 -6.68 17.16
C GLY A 164 0.42 -6.80 17.95
N LYS A 165 -0.55 -5.96 17.60
CA LYS A 165 -1.81 -5.78 18.32
C LYS A 165 -3.02 -6.14 17.47
N CYS A 166 -3.92 -6.92 18.04
CA CYS A 166 -5.25 -7.11 17.47
C CYS A 166 -6.06 -5.82 17.53
N GLU A 167 -6.27 -5.17 16.39
CA GLU A 167 -7.01 -3.92 16.26
C GLU A 167 -8.22 -4.11 15.32
N PHE A 168 -9.18 -4.94 15.75
CA PHE A 168 -10.50 -5.04 15.14
C PHE A 168 -11.56 -4.39 16.04
N THR A 169 -12.41 -3.54 15.47
CA THR A 169 -13.58 -2.98 16.16
C THR A 169 -14.79 -3.90 15.95
N GLY A 170 -15.18 -4.66 16.99
CA GLY A 170 -16.39 -5.49 16.97
C GLY A 170 -16.18 -6.87 17.62
N SER A 171 -16.93 -7.86 17.15
CA SER A 171 -16.91 -9.25 17.63
C SER A 171 -15.78 -10.12 17.05
N VAL A 172 -14.90 -9.54 16.23
CA VAL A 172 -13.81 -10.26 15.56
C VAL A 172 -12.59 -10.33 16.49
N ILE A 173 -12.20 -11.55 16.85
CA ILE A 173 -11.07 -11.83 17.74
C ILE A 173 -9.94 -12.45 16.91
N CYS A 174 -8.73 -11.90 17.02
CA CYS A 174 -7.53 -12.49 16.44
C CYS A 174 -7.23 -13.86 17.07
N ASN A 175 -6.77 -14.80 16.25
CA ASN A 175 -6.45 -16.17 16.66
C ASN A 175 -4.96 -16.46 16.42
N ASN A 176 -4.50 -17.69 16.65
CA ASN A 176 -3.07 -18.02 16.41
C ASN A 176 -2.68 -17.97 14.92
N LYS A 177 -3.62 -17.81 13.99
CA LYS A 177 -3.35 -17.56 12.57
C LYS A 177 -3.20 -16.08 12.28
N LEU A 178 -4.25 -15.31 12.57
CA LEU A 178 -4.42 -13.88 12.28
C LEU A 178 -3.81 -13.01 13.38
N SER A 179 -2.66 -12.41 13.11
CA SER A 179 -1.88 -11.64 14.09
C SER A 179 -1.66 -10.22 13.60
N VAL A 180 -2.61 -9.33 13.87
CA VAL A 180 -2.65 -7.98 13.28
C VAL A 180 -1.60 -7.03 13.86
N GLN A 181 -1.18 -6.01 13.09
CA GLN A 181 -0.83 -4.70 13.67
C GLN A 181 -1.23 -3.49 12.77
N GLY A 182 -2.53 -3.23 12.74
CA GLY A 182 -3.06 -1.88 12.85
C GLY A 182 -3.28 -1.09 11.55
N THR A 183 -4.50 -0.58 11.41
CA THR A 183 -4.77 0.64 10.63
C THR A 183 -5.88 1.43 11.29
N TYR A 184 -5.60 2.69 11.57
CA TYR A 184 -6.52 3.64 12.16
C TYR A 184 -7.37 4.27 11.05
N TRP A 185 -8.58 3.76 10.79
CA TRP A 185 -9.74 4.59 10.44
C TRP A 185 -11.03 3.77 10.44
N ALA A 186 -12.02 4.23 11.19
CA ALA A 186 -13.33 3.62 11.30
C ALA A 186 -14.38 4.46 10.55
N VAL A 187 -14.55 4.22 9.26
CA VAL A 187 -15.72 4.70 8.48
C VAL A 187 -16.07 3.66 7.40
N ALA A 188 -17.35 3.58 7.02
CA ALA A 188 -17.88 2.77 5.92
C ALA A 188 -17.90 1.24 6.10
N GLN A 189 -18.48 0.77 7.22
CA GLN A 189 -19.40 -0.36 7.09
C GLN A 189 -20.54 0.06 6.15
N VAL A 190 -20.78 -0.70 5.07
CA VAL A 190 -22.07 -1.01 4.38
C VAL A 190 -21.90 -1.33 2.88
N ILE A 191 -20.88 -0.82 2.16
CA ILE A 191 -20.74 -1.04 0.69
C ILE A 191 -19.30 -1.45 0.30
N HIS A 192 -18.88 -2.69 0.58
CA HIS A 192 -17.51 -3.12 0.30
C HIS A 192 -17.34 -4.64 -0.01
N HIS A 193 -18.37 -5.26 -0.60
CA HIS A 193 -18.38 -6.71 -0.81
C HIS A 193 -17.71 -7.22 -2.10
N LEU A 194 -17.23 -6.34 -2.99
CA LEU A 194 -16.67 -6.71 -4.30
C LEU A 194 -15.13 -6.67 -4.32
N VAL A 195 -14.49 -5.58 -3.86
CA VAL A 195 -13.01 -5.49 -3.87
C VAL A 195 -12.36 -6.34 -2.78
N ILE A 196 -12.93 -6.42 -1.57
CA ILE A 196 -12.39 -7.23 -0.46
C ILE A 196 -12.22 -8.71 -0.86
N ARG A 197 -13.10 -9.24 -1.72
CA ARG A 197 -13.02 -10.64 -2.19
C ARG A 197 -11.83 -10.90 -3.13
N ALA A 198 -11.38 -9.90 -3.88
CA ALA A 198 -10.33 -10.11 -4.89
C ALA A 198 -8.95 -10.40 -4.27
N MET A 199 -8.72 -9.92 -3.04
CA MET A 199 -7.38 -9.91 -2.42
C MET A 199 -7.26 -10.73 -1.13
N GLU A 200 -8.39 -11.20 -0.59
CA GLU A 200 -8.43 -12.41 0.24
C GLU A 200 -7.69 -13.60 -0.42
N HIS A 201 -7.66 -13.64 -1.76
CA HIS A 201 -6.83 -14.57 -2.53
C HIS A 201 -5.31 -14.40 -2.27
N THR A 202 -4.78 -13.20 -2.05
CA THR A 202 -3.35 -12.99 -1.75
C THR A 202 -2.98 -13.62 -0.40
N SER A 203 -3.78 -13.34 0.62
CA SER A 203 -3.54 -13.82 1.99
C SER A 203 -3.78 -15.32 2.14
N SER A 204 -4.80 -15.86 1.47
CA SER A 204 -5.05 -17.30 1.44
C SER A 204 -4.07 -18.07 0.54
N THR A 205 -3.55 -17.50 -0.55
CA THR A 205 -2.55 -18.16 -1.41
C THR A 205 -1.15 -18.13 -0.77
N SER A 206 -0.80 -17.09 -0.02
CA SER A 206 0.48 -17.04 0.71
C SER A 206 0.43 -17.90 1.99
N THR A 207 -0.63 -17.76 2.80
CA THR A 207 -0.66 -18.32 4.16
C THR A 207 -1.90 -19.15 4.48
N GLY A 208 -2.85 -19.37 3.57
CA GLY A 208 -4.08 -20.11 3.88
C GLY A 208 -3.82 -21.47 4.53
N ASN A 209 -4.50 -21.73 5.64
CA ASN A 209 -4.50 -23.04 6.29
C ASN A 209 -5.26 -24.06 5.42
N PHE A 210 -5.16 -25.36 5.72
CA PHE A 210 -5.75 -26.43 4.93
C PHE A 210 -7.29 -26.42 5.02
N VAL A 211 -7.97 -26.10 3.91
CA VAL A 211 -9.44 -26.09 3.81
C VAL A 211 -9.91 -27.24 2.91
N ASP A 212 -10.44 -28.29 3.54
CA ASP A 212 -10.94 -29.48 2.84
C ASP A 212 -12.23 -29.22 2.05
N ARG A 213 -12.35 -29.86 0.89
CA ARG A 213 -13.50 -29.79 -0.04
C ARG A 213 -13.75 -28.37 -0.60
N ALA A 214 -12.74 -27.50 -0.56
CA ALA A 214 -12.74 -26.24 -1.28
C ALA A 214 -13.04 -26.46 -2.77
N ASN A 215 -13.93 -25.63 -3.34
CA ASN A 215 -14.36 -25.69 -4.73
C ASN A 215 -15.03 -24.36 -5.12
N ILE A 216 -15.07 -24.05 -6.43
CA ILE A 216 -15.84 -22.92 -6.98
C ILE A 216 -16.90 -23.46 -7.95
N PHE A 217 -18.17 -23.42 -7.52
CA PHE A 217 -19.30 -24.03 -8.24
C PHE A 217 -19.04 -25.50 -8.65
N GLY A 218 -18.39 -26.28 -7.77
CA GLY A 218 -17.99 -27.67 -8.04
C GLY A 218 -16.65 -27.85 -8.77
N ASN A 219 -16.07 -26.80 -9.35
CA ASN A 219 -14.77 -26.84 -10.02
C ASN A 219 -13.61 -26.76 -9.02
N ALA A 220 -12.43 -27.26 -9.44
CA ALA A 220 -11.20 -27.29 -8.63
C ALA A 220 -11.37 -27.93 -7.24
N LYS A 221 -12.25 -28.95 -7.14
CA LYS A 221 -12.56 -29.64 -5.88
C LYS A 221 -11.31 -30.32 -5.30
N GLY A 222 -10.89 -29.90 -4.11
CA GLY A 222 -9.77 -30.49 -3.38
C GLY A 222 -9.62 -29.90 -1.98
N THR A 223 -8.43 -30.03 -1.41
CA THR A 223 -8.03 -29.27 -0.22
C THR A 223 -7.27 -28.03 -0.68
N SER A 224 -7.75 -26.84 -0.30
CA SER A 224 -7.04 -25.57 -0.56
C SER A 224 -6.00 -25.33 0.53
N ALA A 225 -4.88 -24.73 0.17
CA ALA A 225 -3.80 -24.33 1.08
C ALA A 225 -2.98 -23.20 0.46
N GLY A 226 -2.37 -22.37 1.31
CA GLY A 226 -1.37 -21.39 0.89
C GLY A 226 0.04 -21.99 0.79
N MET A 227 1.02 -21.18 0.37
CA MET A 227 2.43 -21.57 0.27
C MET A 227 3.06 -21.90 1.63
N ALA A 228 2.62 -21.26 2.72
CA ALA A 228 3.04 -21.53 4.09
C ALA A 228 1.83 -21.73 5.02
N PRO A 229 1.19 -22.92 5.01
CA PRO A 229 -0.08 -23.17 5.71
C PRO A 229 -0.03 -22.96 7.23
N PHE A 230 1.14 -23.10 7.86
CA PHE A 230 1.33 -22.92 9.30
C PHE A 230 2.13 -21.67 9.69
N ALA A 231 2.37 -20.74 8.75
CA ALA A 231 2.87 -19.41 9.07
C ALA A 231 1.77 -18.51 9.64
N HIS A 232 2.12 -17.61 10.56
CA HIS A 232 1.22 -16.56 11.05
C HIS A 232 1.11 -15.45 10.00
N ILE A 233 -0.02 -14.76 9.94
CA ILE A 233 -0.24 -13.63 9.03
C ILE A 233 -0.37 -12.32 9.80
N ALA A 234 0.42 -11.32 9.37
CA ALA A 234 0.34 -9.94 9.84
C ALA A 234 -0.23 -9.05 8.74
N MET A 235 -1.55 -8.82 8.79
CA MET A 235 -2.24 -7.99 7.79
C MET A 235 -2.14 -6.51 8.14
N TYR A 236 -1.77 -5.70 7.15
CA TYR A 236 -1.78 -4.24 7.18
C TYR A 236 -2.60 -3.75 5.98
N LYS A 237 -3.67 -3.01 6.25
CA LYS A 237 -4.50 -2.45 5.19
C LYS A 237 -3.86 -1.13 4.69
N VAL A 238 -3.38 -1.12 3.46
CA VAL A 238 -2.80 0.07 2.79
C VAL A 238 -3.42 0.36 1.42
N CYS A 239 -4.39 -0.47 0.99
CA CYS A 239 -5.08 -0.29 -0.28
C CYS A 239 -6.59 -0.10 -0.06
N THR A 240 -7.23 0.61 -1.00
CA THR A 240 -8.68 0.78 -1.10
C THR A 240 -9.16 0.39 -2.51
N GLU A 241 -10.44 0.58 -2.84
CA GLU A 241 -10.94 0.33 -4.21
C GLU A 241 -10.24 1.22 -5.26
N GLY A 242 -9.66 2.36 -4.86
CA GLY A 242 -8.86 3.23 -5.73
C GLY A 242 -7.44 2.73 -6.02
N GLY A 243 -6.99 1.66 -5.36
CA GLY A 243 -5.62 1.13 -5.41
C GLY A 243 -4.86 1.32 -4.10
N CYS A 244 -3.54 1.14 -4.15
CA CYS A 244 -2.63 1.38 -3.02
C CYS A 244 -1.91 2.72 -3.21
N GLU A 245 -1.97 3.59 -2.20
CA GLU A 245 -1.21 4.83 -2.16
C GLU A 245 0.23 4.53 -1.71
N GLU A 246 1.22 5.04 -2.46
CA GLU A 246 2.63 4.67 -2.25
C GLU A 246 3.14 5.16 -0.88
N ASP A 247 2.67 6.31 -0.42
CA ASP A 247 3.05 6.97 0.81
C ASP A 247 2.61 6.20 2.08
N ASP A 248 1.38 5.66 2.06
CA ASP A 248 0.81 4.73 3.04
C ASP A 248 1.61 3.42 3.09
N MET A 249 2.09 2.94 1.95
CA MET A 249 2.97 1.77 1.88
C MET A 249 4.34 2.03 2.52
N TRP A 250 4.98 3.19 2.25
CA TRP A 250 6.24 3.60 2.89
C TRP A 250 6.11 3.76 4.41
N LEU A 251 4.96 4.25 4.90
CA LEU A 251 4.69 4.37 6.33
C LEU A 251 4.79 3.01 7.05
N ARG A 252 4.35 1.92 6.39
CA ARG A 252 4.27 0.58 6.98
C ARG A 252 5.59 -0.19 6.97
N LEU A 253 6.60 0.21 6.20
CA LEU A 253 7.98 -0.33 6.32
C LEU A 253 8.61 -0.15 7.71
N LYS A 254 8.00 0.66 8.58
CA LYS A 254 8.37 0.81 10.01
C LYS A 254 8.08 -0.45 10.85
N LEU A 255 7.30 -1.41 10.35
CA LEU A 255 6.87 -2.59 11.09
C LEU A 255 7.85 -3.77 10.90
N PRO A 256 8.25 -4.48 11.96
CA PRO A 256 9.49 -5.26 11.98
C PRO A 256 9.37 -6.65 11.32
N PHE A 257 9.32 -6.72 9.99
CA PHE A 257 9.21 -7.99 9.25
C PHE A 257 10.21 -8.14 8.12
N MET A 258 10.61 -9.39 7.89
CA MET A 258 11.45 -9.79 6.79
C MET A 258 10.58 -9.95 5.54
N MET A 259 10.90 -9.18 4.50
CA MET A 259 10.33 -9.34 3.17
C MET A 259 10.80 -10.68 2.59
N VAL A 260 9.87 -11.43 1.99
CA VAL A 260 10.14 -12.66 1.21
C VAL A 260 9.69 -12.40 -0.21
#